data_AF-A0A7S0EAA2-F1
#
_entry.id   AF-A0A7S0EAA2-F1
#
_cell.length_a   1.000
_cell.length_b   1.000
_cell.length_c   1.000
_cell.angle_alpha   90.00
_cell.angle_beta   90.00
_cell.angle_gamma   90.00
#
_symmetry.space_group_name_H-M   'P 1'
#
loop_
_entity.id
_entity.type
_entity.pdbx_description
1 polymer ?
#
loop_
_entity_poly.entity_id
_entity_poly.type
_entity_poly.pdbx_seq_one_letter_code
_entity_poly.pdbx_strand_id
1 'polypeptide(L)'
;ELSTMTHLLVALACLLASASSQTTTNLPGVGERLHGKKPAGTGTSLRAKQLRAVLSWHCGRSATSQYHIEDKPCQNFRFMQKLRAATASKDLATRKKLIQERSATLPKDQAGKKELTRLQREGYTKMYKAYCKQPSPAMPDVCSSSIVKSF
;
A
#
# COMPACT_ATOMS: atom_id res chain seq x y z
N GLU A 1 -5.00 34.34 -15.14
CA GLU A 1 -4.23 33.16 -14.65
C GLU A 1 -5.09 31.92 -14.31
N LEU A 2 -6.13 31.59 -15.11
CA LEU A 2 -7.05 30.46 -14.84
C LEU A 2 -7.07 29.42 -15.98
N SER A 3 -6.03 29.40 -16.82
CA SER A 3 -6.08 28.74 -18.14
C SER A 3 -5.08 27.60 -18.34
N THR A 4 -4.42 27.11 -17.29
CA THR A 4 -3.43 26.01 -17.41
C THR A 4 -3.79 24.73 -16.64
N MET A 5 -4.75 24.78 -15.70
CA MET A 5 -5.15 23.59 -14.92
C MET A 5 -6.12 22.66 -15.64
N THR A 6 -6.78 23.10 -16.71
CA THR A 6 -7.81 22.32 -17.41
C THR A 6 -7.24 21.34 -18.45
N HIS A 7 -5.99 21.53 -18.89
CA HIS A 7 -5.38 20.72 -19.95
C HIS A 7 -4.66 19.45 -19.43
N LEU A 8 -4.29 19.38 -18.16
CA LEU A 8 -3.68 18.17 -17.59
C LEU A 8 -4.69 17.06 -17.25
N LEU A 9 -5.98 17.39 -17.14
CA LEU A 9 -7.03 16.41 -16.82
C LEU A 9 -7.57 15.64 -18.03
N VAL A 10 -7.24 16.04 -19.26
CA VAL A 10 -7.71 15.37 -20.48
C VAL A 10 -6.69 14.34 -21.01
N ALA A 11 -5.40 14.50 -20.71
CA ALA A 11 -4.34 13.65 -21.27
C ALA A 11 -4.23 12.25 -20.64
N LEU A 12 -4.84 11.98 -19.48
CA LEU A 12 -4.74 10.67 -18.80
C LEU A 12 -5.93 9.73 -19.09
N ALA A 13 -6.86 10.12 -19.96
CA ALA A 13 -8.01 9.30 -20.36
C ALA A 13 -7.83 8.58 -21.71
N CYS A 14 -6.76 8.85 -22.48
CA CYS A 14 -6.58 8.31 -23.83
C CYS A 14 -5.74 7.02 -23.93
N LEU A 15 -5.29 6.43 -22.82
CA LEU A 15 -4.45 5.21 -22.84
C LEU A 15 -5.23 3.89 -22.67
N LEU A 16 -6.56 3.90 -22.76
CA LEU A 16 -7.40 2.70 -22.62
C LEU A 16 -8.26 2.34 -23.84
N ALA A 17 -8.03 2.97 -25.00
CA ALA A 17 -8.79 2.69 -26.21
C ALA A 17 -7.90 2.68 -27.45
N SER A 18 -7.12 1.61 -27.65
CA SER A 18 -6.63 1.20 -28.97
C SER A 18 -6.00 -0.19 -28.88
N ALA A 19 -6.79 -1.22 -29.22
CA ALA A 19 -6.37 -2.35 -30.06
C ALA A 19 -7.44 -3.44 -29.99
N SER A 20 -8.37 -3.45 -30.96
CA SER A 20 -8.81 -4.67 -31.65
C SER A 20 -9.84 -4.30 -32.73
N SER A 21 -9.32 -3.85 -33.87
CA SER A 21 -9.95 -4.18 -35.15
C SER A 21 -9.22 -5.41 -35.66
N GLN A 22 -9.83 -6.58 -35.57
CA GLN A 22 -9.42 -7.73 -36.38
C GLN A 22 -10.66 -8.28 -37.04
N THR A 23 -10.82 -7.81 -38.27
CA THR A 23 -11.70 -8.35 -39.29
C THR A 23 -11.33 -9.80 -39.55
N THR A 24 -12.38 -10.61 -39.62
CA THR A 24 -12.46 -12.01 -39.99
C THR A 24 -11.61 -12.35 -41.23
N THR A 25 -10.73 -13.35 -41.13
CA THR A 25 -10.43 -14.25 -42.25
C THR A 25 -10.08 -15.62 -41.69
N ASN A 26 -10.89 -16.61 -42.06
CA ASN A 26 -10.71 -18.03 -41.76
C ASN A 26 -9.41 -18.56 -42.40
N LEU A 27 -8.70 -19.46 -41.70
CA LEU A 27 -8.21 -20.78 -42.16
C LEU A 27 -7.40 -21.48 -41.04
N PRO A 28 -7.24 -22.83 -41.08
CA PRO A 28 -7.20 -23.68 -39.91
C PRO A 28 -5.79 -24.17 -39.54
N GLY A 29 -5.67 -24.57 -38.26
CA GLY A 29 -4.64 -25.50 -37.82
C GLY A 29 -3.53 -24.87 -36.97
N VAL A 30 -3.57 -25.18 -35.67
CA VAL A 30 -2.48 -25.72 -34.86
C VAL A 30 -2.73 -25.38 -33.38
N GLY A 31 -2.89 -26.42 -32.58
CA GLY A 31 -2.28 -26.45 -31.24
C GLY A 31 -3.00 -25.70 -30.13
N GLU A 32 -4.09 -26.31 -29.67
CA GLU A 32 -4.46 -26.42 -28.26
C GLU A 32 -3.33 -26.14 -27.25
N ARG A 33 -3.39 -25.00 -26.57
CA ARG A 33 -3.03 -24.85 -25.14
C ARG A 33 -3.94 -23.81 -24.50
N LEU A 34 -5.07 -24.28 -24.00
CA LEU A 34 -5.92 -23.56 -23.05
C LEU A 34 -5.12 -23.30 -21.75
N HIS A 35 -4.28 -22.26 -21.74
CA HIS A 35 -3.92 -21.61 -20.49
C HIS A 35 -5.12 -20.77 -20.08
N GLY A 36 -6.04 -21.40 -19.35
CA GLY A 36 -7.13 -20.73 -18.68
C GLY A 36 -6.57 -19.55 -17.90
N LYS A 37 -6.86 -18.33 -18.38
CA LYS A 37 -6.76 -17.12 -17.56
C LYS A 37 -7.78 -17.30 -16.45
N LYS A 38 -7.33 -17.88 -15.33
CA LYS A 38 -8.05 -17.76 -14.05
C LYS A 38 -8.29 -16.26 -13.83
N PRO A 39 -9.50 -15.85 -13.43
CA PRO A 39 -9.74 -14.47 -13.04
C PRO A 39 -8.70 -14.12 -11.98
N ALA A 40 -8.03 -12.97 -12.13
CA ALA A 40 -7.14 -12.44 -11.13
C ALA A 40 -7.97 -12.18 -9.86
N GLY A 41 -8.07 -13.20 -9.02
CA GLY A 41 -8.77 -13.14 -7.76
C GLY A 41 -8.19 -12.00 -6.93
N THR A 42 -9.09 -11.29 -6.27
CA THR A 42 -8.89 -10.23 -5.27
C THR A 42 -8.14 -10.73 -4.03
N GLY A 43 -7.00 -11.41 -4.22
CA GLY A 43 -6.14 -11.90 -3.16
C GLY A 43 -5.12 -10.84 -2.75
N THR A 44 -5.18 -10.39 -1.49
CA THR A 44 -4.07 -9.62 -0.89
C THR A 44 -2.79 -10.47 -0.92
N SER A 45 -1.68 -9.94 -1.44
CA SER A 45 -0.41 -10.68 -1.52
C SER A 45 0.05 -11.19 -0.14
N LEU A 46 0.78 -12.32 -0.11
CA LEU A 46 1.31 -12.89 1.13
C LEU A 46 2.09 -11.85 1.94
N ARG A 47 2.93 -11.06 1.27
CA ARG A 47 3.69 -9.95 1.88
C ARG A 47 2.80 -8.90 2.51
N ALA A 48 1.69 -8.53 1.86
CA ALA A 48 0.74 -7.57 2.41
C ALA A 48 -0.05 -8.14 3.59
N LYS A 49 -0.34 -9.46 3.60
CA LYS A 49 -0.93 -10.16 4.77
C LYS A 49 0.06 -10.18 5.94
N GLN A 50 1.31 -10.56 5.69
CA GLN A 50 2.40 -10.56 6.67
C GLN A 50 2.60 -9.16 7.28
N LEU A 51 2.75 -8.13 6.44
CA LEU A 51 2.90 -6.74 6.91
C LEU A 51 1.71 -6.30 7.77
N ARG A 52 0.47 -6.67 7.38
CA ARG A 52 -0.73 -6.37 8.17
C ARG A 52 -0.70 -7.06 9.53
N ALA A 53 -0.30 -8.32 9.60
CA ALA A 53 -0.21 -9.04 10.88
C ALA A 53 0.78 -8.37 11.84
N VAL A 54 1.96 -8.00 11.34
CA VAL A 54 2.99 -7.33 12.14
C VAL A 54 2.52 -5.95 12.60
N LEU A 55 1.92 -5.14 11.71
CA LEU A 55 1.38 -3.82 12.06
C LEU A 55 0.22 -3.90 13.05
N SER A 56 -0.69 -4.87 12.89
CA SER A 56 -1.80 -5.06 13.82
C SER A 56 -1.32 -5.46 15.21
N TRP A 57 -0.25 -6.26 15.30
CA TRP A 57 0.39 -6.59 16.57
C TRP A 57 1.08 -5.36 17.18
N HIS A 58 1.97 -4.70 16.42
CA HIS A 58 2.81 -3.61 16.92
C HIS A 58 2.02 -2.34 17.27
N CYS A 59 1.04 -2.00 16.42
CA CYS A 59 0.20 -0.80 16.57
C CYS A 59 -1.14 -1.10 17.25
N GLY A 60 -1.33 -2.35 17.69
CA GLY A 60 -2.52 -2.84 18.36
C GLY A 60 -2.74 -2.21 19.72
N ARG A 61 -3.98 -2.30 20.20
CA ARG A 61 -4.45 -1.68 21.44
C ARG A 61 -4.36 -2.67 22.61
N SER A 62 -3.17 -3.18 22.96
CA SER A 62 -3.07 -4.08 24.13
C SER A 62 -2.91 -3.29 25.43
N ALA A 63 -3.55 -3.76 26.49
CA ALA A 63 -3.68 -3.09 27.79
C ALA A 63 -2.36 -2.98 28.60
N THR A 64 -1.24 -3.48 28.08
CA THR A 64 0.05 -3.54 28.80
C THR A 64 1.23 -2.94 28.03
N SER A 65 1.02 -2.38 26.83
CA SER A 65 2.11 -1.80 26.05
C SER A 65 1.92 -0.30 25.87
N GLN A 66 2.97 0.46 26.20
CA GLN A 66 3.11 1.86 25.82
C GLN A 66 2.76 2.01 24.34
N TYR A 67 1.73 2.80 24.05
CA TYR A 67 1.25 2.99 22.69
C TYR A 67 2.39 3.45 21.78
N HIS A 68 2.74 2.64 20.77
CA HIS A 68 3.63 2.99 19.66
C HIS A 68 3.01 4.04 18.70
N ILE A 69 2.10 4.90 19.20
CA ILE A 69 1.32 5.84 18.40
C ILE A 69 2.20 6.83 17.62
N GLU A 70 3.35 7.17 18.19
CA GLU A 70 4.33 8.07 17.58
C GLU A 70 5.29 7.37 16.60
N ASP A 71 5.34 6.03 16.61
CA ASP A 71 6.16 5.30 15.67
C ASP A 71 5.61 5.49 14.25
N LYS A 72 6.49 5.80 13.29
CA LYS A 72 6.10 6.05 11.88
C LYS A 72 5.28 4.91 11.25
N PRO A 73 5.58 3.61 11.48
CA PRO A 73 4.71 2.52 11.03
C PRO A 73 3.27 2.65 11.54
N CYS A 74 3.05 3.06 12.79
CA CYS A 74 1.72 3.17 13.39
C CYS A 74 0.96 4.41 12.95
N GLN A 75 1.64 5.55 12.81
CA GLN A 75 1.04 6.75 12.20
C GLN A 75 0.52 6.42 10.79
N ASN A 76 1.33 5.74 9.96
CA ASN A 76 0.93 5.32 8.62
C ASN A 76 -0.21 4.30 8.63
N PHE A 77 -0.14 3.29 9.51
CA PHE A 77 -1.15 2.24 9.60
C PHE A 77 -2.53 2.80 9.97
N ARG A 78 -2.58 3.69 10.97
CA ARG A 78 -3.83 4.36 11.38
C ARG A 78 -4.41 5.23 10.27
N PHE A 79 -3.58 6.00 9.57
CA PHE A 79 -4.05 6.73 8.39
C PHE A 79 -4.66 5.77 7.35
N MET A 80 -3.99 4.67 7.03
CA MET A 80 -4.49 3.72 6.02
C MET A 80 -5.78 3.01 6.47
N GLN A 81 -5.97 2.81 7.77
CA GLN A 81 -7.24 2.33 8.32
C GLN A 81 -8.36 3.37 8.12
N LYS A 82 -8.14 4.63 8.55
CA LYS A 82 -9.12 5.72 8.36
C LYS A 82 -9.46 5.93 6.89
N LEU A 83 -8.45 5.95 6.01
CA LEU A 83 -8.65 6.14 4.58
C LEU A 83 -9.45 5.00 3.94
N ARG A 84 -9.17 3.75 4.33
CA ARG A 84 -9.93 2.58 3.87
C ARG A 84 -11.37 2.60 4.38
N ALA A 85 -11.58 2.96 5.64
CA ALA A 85 -12.93 3.11 6.21
C ALA A 85 -13.75 4.15 5.44
N ALA A 86 -13.20 5.35 5.21
CA ALA A 86 -13.85 6.39 4.42
C ALA A 86 -14.11 5.97 2.97
N THR A 87 -13.20 5.20 2.37
CA THR A 87 -13.38 4.65 1.01
C THR A 87 -14.51 3.62 0.97
N ALA A 88 -14.56 2.72 1.95
CA ALA A 88 -15.59 1.69 2.04
C ALA A 88 -17.00 2.28 2.29
N SER A 89 -17.09 3.34 3.11
CA SER A 89 -18.34 4.06 3.37
C SER A 89 -18.74 5.06 2.29
N LYS A 90 -17.95 5.21 1.23
CA LYS A 90 -18.12 6.24 0.18
C LYS A 90 -18.15 7.68 0.73
N ASP A 91 -17.55 7.93 1.88
CA ASP A 91 -17.41 9.26 2.47
C ASP A 91 -16.27 10.04 1.79
N LEU A 92 -16.60 10.67 0.67
CA LEU A 92 -15.63 11.41 -0.15
C LEU A 92 -15.08 12.65 0.56
N ALA A 93 -15.88 13.29 1.43
CA ALA A 93 -15.47 14.47 2.17
C ALA A 93 -14.38 14.13 3.20
N THR A 94 -14.61 13.10 4.02
CA THR A 94 -13.61 12.60 4.97
C THR A 94 -12.38 12.06 4.26
N ARG A 95 -12.55 11.31 3.16
CA ARG A 95 -11.42 10.83 2.35
C ARG A 95 -10.55 11.98 1.86
N LYS A 96 -11.15 13.05 1.33
CA LYS A 96 -10.43 14.24 0.84
C LYS A 96 -9.72 14.94 1.99
N LYS A 97 -10.39 15.15 3.13
CA LYS A 97 -9.82 15.76 4.33
C LYS A 97 -8.60 15.00 4.83
N LEU A 98 -8.68 13.67 4.97
CA LEU A 98 -7.56 12.83 5.41
C LEU A 98 -6.34 12.98 4.49
N ILE A 99 -6.53 12.98 3.17
CA ILE A 99 -5.44 13.13 2.20
C ILE A 99 -4.79 14.51 2.32
N GLN A 100 -5.61 15.57 2.43
CA GLN A 100 -5.12 16.94 2.56
C GLN A 100 -4.33 17.14 3.86
N GLU A 101 -4.88 16.71 4.99
CA GLU A 101 -4.19 16.76 6.30
C GLU A 101 -2.86 16.02 6.24
N ARG A 102 -2.83 14.81 5.65
CA ARG A 102 -1.59 14.06 5.51
C ARG A 102 -0.58 14.81 4.63
N SER A 103 -1.01 15.35 3.49
CA SER A 103 -0.12 16.11 2.59
C SER A 103 0.46 17.37 3.24
N ALA A 104 -0.30 18.03 4.12
CA ALA A 104 0.13 19.25 4.78
C ALA A 104 1.28 19.03 5.77
N THR A 105 1.40 17.81 6.32
CA THR A 105 2.45 17.44 7.28
C THR A 105 3.72 16.88 6.63
N LEU A 106 3.71 16.64 5.32
CA LEU A 106 4.88 16.10 4.64
C LEU A 106 5.93 17.19 4.38
N PRO A 107 7.22 16.91 4.64
CA PRO A 107 8.30 17.84 4.32
C PRO A 107 8.36 18.09 2.81
N LYS A 108 8.50 19.36 2.44
CA LYS A 108 8.53 19.78 1.03
C LYS A 108 9.95 19.81 0.48
N ASP A 109 10.93 20.15 1.32
CA ASP A 109 12.35 20.17 0.97
C ASP A 109 13.01 18.77 0.98
N GLN A 110 14.21 18.67 0.41
CA GLN A 110 14.93 17.41 0.30
C GLN A 110 15.47 16.88 1.64
N ALA A 111 15.90 17.77 2.53
CA ALA A 111 16.47 17.38 3.82
C ALA A 111 15.41 16.72 4.71
N GLY A 112 14.23 17.33 4.82
CA GLY A 112 13.08 16.80 5.53
C GLY A 112 12.57 15.50 4.91
N LYS A 113 12.56 15.36 3.58
CA LYS A 113 12.22 14.08 2.92
C LYS A 113 13.20 12.96 3.26
N LYS A 114 14.51 13.26 3.27
CA LYS A 114 15.56 12.32 3.67
C LYS A 114 15.39 11.91 5.13
N GLU A 115 15.12 12.87 6.00
CA GLU A 115 14.90 12.63 7.42
C GLU A 115 13.63 11.80 7.67
N LEU A 116 12.53 12.12 7.00
CA LEU A 116 11.29 11.33 7.06
C LEU A 116 11.55 9.88 6.61
N THR A 117 12.33 9.69 5.54
CA THR A 117 12.70 8.35 5.05
C THR A 117 13.53 7.58 6.07
N ARG A 118 14.50 8.25 6.72
CA ARG A 118 15.32 7.66 7.80
C ARG A 118 14.44 7.21 8.97
N LEU A 119 13.58 8.10 9.48
CA LEU A 119 12.66 7.81 10.58
C LEU A 119 11.68 6.67 10.23
N GLN A 120 11.22 6.60 8.98
CA GLN A 120 10.39 5.50 8.51
C GLN A 120 11.16 4.18 8.56
N ARG A 121 12.38 4.12 7.98
CA ARG A 121 13.21 2.90 7.99
C ARG A 121 13.48 2.42 9.41
N GLU A 122 13.89 3.33 10.29
CA GLU A 122 14.17 3.00 11.70
C GLU A 122 12.94 2.47 12.42
N GLY A 123 11.78 3.11 12.23
CA GLY A 123 10.52 2.66 12.81
C GLY A 123 10.13 1.26 12.34
N TYR A 124 10.18 0.98 11.04
CA TYR A 124 9.87 -0.35 10.50
C TYR A 124 10.88 -1.40 10.95
N THR A 125 12.17 -1.07 11.00
CA THR A 125 13.23 -1.96 11.50
C THR A 125 12.98 -2.34 12.95
N LYS A 126 12.70 -1.35 13.81
CA LYS A 126 12.38 -1.56 15.23
C LYS A 126 11.16 -2.46 15.38
N MET A 127 10.09 -2.18 14.63
CA MET A 127 8.87 -2.99 14.62
C MET A 127 9.15 -4.45 14.27
N TYR A 128 9.85 -4.72 13.16
CA TYR A 128 10.15 -6.09 12.73
C TYR A 128 11.08 -6.82 13.71
N LYS A 129 12.11 -6.14 14.23
CA LYS A 129 12.99 -6.71 15.26
C LYS A 129 12.22 -7.06 16.53
N ALA A 130 11.31 -6.21 16.99
CA ALA A 130 10.47 -6.50 18.15
C ALA A 130 9.53 -7.68 17.88
N TYR A 131 8.89 -7.70 16.71
CA TYR A 131 8.00 -8.79 16.32
C TYR A 131 8.69 -10.15 16.33
N CYS A 132 9.93 -10.21 15.81
CA CYS A 132 10.71 -11.43 15.71
C CYS A 132 11.40 -11.89 16.99
N LYS A 133 11.35 -11.08 18.05
CA LYS A 133 11.78 -11.49 19.40
C LYS A 133 10.67 -12.17 20.19
N GLN A 134 9.43 -12.16 19.68
CA GLN A 134 8.34 -12.88 20.32
C GLN A 134 8.57 -14.38 20.28
N PRO A 135 8.17 -15.13 21.32
CA PRO A 135 8.36 -16.58 21.36
C PRO A 135 7.52 -17.33 20.30
N SER A 136 6.34 -16.81 19.94
CA SER A 136 5.46 -17.42 18.93
C SER A 136 4.69 -16.34 18.15
N PRO A 137 5.33 -15.66 17.19
CA PRO A 137 4.67 -14.65 16.38
C PRO A 137 3.64 -15.28 15.43
N ALA A 138 2.50 -14.62 15.22
CA ALA A 138 1.42 -15.13 14.37
C ALA A 138 1.81 -15.43 12.90
N MET A 139 2.88 -14.81 12.39
CA MET A 139 3.44 -15.01 11.06
C MET A 139 4.97 -15.17 11.17
N PRO A 140 5.46 -16.36 11.59
CA PRO A 140 6.89 -16.57 11.87
C PRO A 140 7.78 -16.44 10.63
N ASP A 141 7.25 -16.72 9.43
CA ASP A 141 7.96 -16.56 8.15
C ASP A 141 8.45 -15.13 7.87
N VAL A 142 7.86 -14.14 8.54
CA VAL A 142 8.36 -12.75 8.49
C VAL A 142 9.82 -12.69 8.96
N CYS A 143 10.18 -13.51 9.95
CA CYS A 143 11.47 -13.47 10.63
C CYS A 143 12.57 -14.25 9.93
N SER A 144 12.21 -15.19 9.05
CA SER A 144 13.14 -15.89 8.16
C SER A 144 13.36 -15.15 6.84
N SER A 145 12.43 -14.26 6.46
CA SER A 145 12.49 -13.52 5.20
C SER A 145 13.64 -12.48 5.18
N SER A 146 14.22 -12.28 3.99
CA SER A 146 15.24 -11.24 3.73
C SER A 146 14.76 -9.82 4.05
N ILE A 147 13.46 -9.62 4.27
CA ILE A 147 12.83 -8.35 4.62
C ILE A 147 13.50 -7.75 5.87
N VAL A 148 13.70 -8.53 6.95
CA VAL A 148 14.37 -8.05 8.17
C VAL A 148 15.86 -7.79 7.94
N LYS A 149 16.49 -8.51 7.00
CA LYS A 149 17.91 -8.36 6.63
C LYS A 149 18.17 -7.16 5.68
N SER A 150 17.12 -6.63 5.05
CA SER A 150 17.20 -5.60 4.00
C SER A 150 16.80 -4.18 4.44
N PHE A 151 16.41 -4.01 5.71
CA PHE A 151 16.12 -2.70 6.30
C PHE A 151 17.37 -2.14 7.00
#